data_AF-A0A352LTY1-F1
#
_entry.id   AF-A0A352LTY1-F1
#
_cell.length_a   1.000
_cell.length_b   1.000
_cell.length_c   1.000
_cell.angle_alpha   90.00
_cell.angle_beta   90.00
_cell.angle_gamma   90.00
#
_symmetry.space_group_name_H-M   'P 1'
#
loop_
_entity.id
_entity.type
_entity.pdbx_description
1 polymer ?
#
loop_
_entity_poly.entity_id
_entity_poly.type
_entity_poly.pdbx_seq_one_letter_code
_entity_poly.pdbx_strand_id
1 'polypeptide(L)'
;MHDINDYFLDILNSIGEEVFWKDKNGVYLGCNKYSAELLGLKDPKDMIGKTDYDVFPKAVADRLRQHDKIVMETGRKIVFEEKVTASTGKKLIHLTSKSPLYDKKGNIIGIIGNATDITDRKKAEQLNIEKLQAEKEMAEK
;
A
#
# COMPACT_ATOMS: atom_id res chain seq x y z
N MET A 1 19.73 -7.31 -25.56
CA MET A 1 18.56 -6.45 -25.83
C MET A 1 17.65 -6.64 -24.63
N HIS A 2 17.30 -5.58 -23.90
CA HIS A 2 16.37 -5.71 -22.75
C HIS A 2 14.99 -6.15 -23.26
N ASP A 3 14.43 -7.17 -22.64
CA ASP A 3 13.04 -7.57 -22.87
C ASP A 3 12.10 -6.53 -22.27
N ILE A 4 10.87 -6.41 -22.79
CA ILE A 4 9.86 -5.50 -22.23
C ILE A 4 9.59 -5.80 -20.75
N ASN A 5 9.73 -7.08 -20.36
CA ASN A 5 9.62 -7.52 -18.97
C ASN A 5 10.71 -6.94 -18.08
N ASP A 6 11.94 -6.79 -18.58
CA ASP A 6 13.05 -6.20 -17.82
C ASP A 6 12.74 -4.73 -17.48
N TYR A 7 12.23 -3.98 -18.47
CA TYR A 7 11.79 -2.59 -18.25
C TYR A 7 10.66 -2.48 -17.22
N PHE A 8 9.68 -3.39 -17.23
CA PHE A 8 8.60 -3.34 -16.23
C PHE A 8 9.11 -3.59 -14.81
N LEU A 9 10.04 -4.54 -14.64
CA LEU A 9 10.65 -4.80 -13.33
C LEU A 9 11.47 -3.60 -12.85
N ASP A 10 12.25 -2.97 -13.73
CA ASP A 10 13.02 -1.76 -13.38
C ASP A 10 12.11 -0.59 -13.00
N ILE A 11 11.01 -0.39 -13.74
CA ILE A 11 10.01 0.64 -13.41
C ILE A 11 9.42 0.36 -12.02
N LEU A 12 8.96 -0.87 -11.75
CA LEU A 12 8.39 -1.23 -10.45
C LEU A 12 9.39 -1.04 -9.30
N ASN A 13 10.66 -1.35 -9.54
CA ASN A 13 11.73 -1.23 -8.54
C ASN A 13 12.25 0.20 -8.37
N SER A 14 12.02 1.08 -9.34
CA SER A 14 12.33 2.52 -9.23
C SER A 14 11.33 3.28 -8.35
N ILE A 15 10.14 2.71 -8.13
CA ILE A 15 9.11 3.29 -7.26
C ILE A 15 9.54 3.13 -5.80
N GLY A 16 9.77 4.26 -5.13
CA GLY A 16 10.10 4.33 -3.69
C GLY A 16 8.91 4.12 -2.75
N GLU A 17 7.89 3.41 -3.22
CA GLU A 17 6.66 3.09 -2.51
C GLU A 17 6.40 1.59 -2.62
N GLU A 18 5.54 1.08 -1.74
CA GLU A 18 5.10 -0.30 -1.84
C GLU A 18 4.23 -0.48 -3.09
N VAL A 19 4.47 -1.54 -3.86
CA VAL A 19 3.62 -1.96 -4.98
C VAL A 19 3.39 -3.45 -4.88
N PHE A 20 2.13 -3.88 -4.96
CA PHE A 20 1.74 -5.29 -4.85
C PHE A 20 0.52 -5.61 -5.70
N TRP A 21 0.36 -6.87 -6.09
CA TRP A 21 -0.84 -7.34 -6.77
C TRP A 21 -1.23 -8.73 -6.28
N LYS A 22 -2.54 -8.97 -6.28
CA LYS A 22 -3.15 -10.21 -5.78
C LYS A 22 -4.18 -10.74 -6.76
N ASP A 23 -4.43 -12.04 -6.70
CA ASP A 23 -5.56 -12.66 -7.38
C ASP A 23 -6.89 -12.38 -6.65
N LYS A 24 -7.99 -12.84 -7.24
CA LYS A 24 -9.34 -12.73 -6.67
C LYS A 24 -9.54 -13.41 -5.30
N ASN A 25 -8.65 -14.34 -4.92
CA ASN A 25 -8.70 -15.05 -3.65
C ASN A 25 -7.85 -14.33 -2.57
N GLY A 26 -7.23 -13.20 -2.91
CA GLY A 26 -6.32 -12.45 -2.06
C GLY A 26 -4.97 -13.14 -1.86
N VAL A 27 -4.55 -13.95 -2.84
CA VAL A 27 -3.21 -14.55 -2.91
C VAL A 27 -2.30 -13.59 -3.67
N TYR A 28 -1.16 -13.24 -3.08
CA TYR A 28 -0.17 -12.40 -3.74
C TYR A 28 0.39 -13.08 -4.98
N LEU A 29 0.37 -12.34 -6.07
CA LEU A 29 0.98 -12.70 -7.35
C LEU A 29 2.35 -12.02 -7.53
N GLY A 30 2.66 -11.03 -6.70
CA GLY A 30 3.97 -10.41 -6.59
C GLY A 30 3.93 -9.03 -5.94
N CYS A 31 5.12 -8.48 -5.75
CA CYS A 31 5.35 -7.12 -5.27
C CYS A 31 6.64 -6.54 -5.88
N ASN A 32 6.90 -5.25 -5.68
CA ASN A 32 8.19 -4.65 -6.02
C ASN A 32 9.25 -4.91 -4.92
N LYS A 33 10.51 -4.60 -5.24
CA LYS A 33 11.64 -4.74 -4.31
C LYS A 33 11.44 -3.98 -3.01
N TYR A 34 10.91 -2.75 -3.09
CA TYR A 34 10.66 -1.92 -1.91
C TYR A 34 9.70 -2.60 -0.92
N SER A 35 8.56 -3.13 -1.41
CA SER A 35 7.64 -3.90 -0.58
C SER A 35 8.27 -5.14 0.04
N ALA A 36 9.07 -5.90 -0.73
CA ALA A 36 9.73 -7.10 -0.23
C ALA A 36 10.67 -6.79 0.93
N GLU A 37 11.50 -5.75 0.79
CA GLU A 37 12.43 -5.28 1.81
C GLU A 37 11.71 -4.81 3.08
N LEU A 38 10.62 -4.03 2.92
CA LEU A 38 9.83 -3.53 4.05
C LEU A 38 9.18 -4.67 4.86
N LEU A 39 8.83 -5.77 4.17
CA LEU A 39 8.24 -6.95 4.77
C LEU A 39 9.28 -7.98 5.24
N GLY A 40 10.58 -7.66 5.12
CA GLY A 40 11.67 -8.52 5.56
C GLY A 40 11.88 -9.77 4.69
N LEU A 41 11.40 -9.75 3.45
CA LEU A 41 11.61 -10.80 2.46
C LEU A 41 12.98 -10.63 1.76
N LYS A 42 13.57 -11.73 1.30
CA LYS A 42 14.88 -11.68 0.61
C LYS A 42 14.72 -11.36 -0.87
N ASP A 43 13.66 -11.87 -1.48
CA ASP A 43 13.33 -11.67 -2.89
C ASP A 43 11.83 -11.34 -3.02
N PRO A 44 11.41 -10.42 -3.92
CA PRO A 44 10.00 -10.20 -4.23
C PRO A 44 9.21 -11.47 -4.58
N LYS A 45 9.87 -12.49 -5.14
CA LYS A 45 9.26 -13.79 -5.43
C LYS A 45 8.84 -14.55 -4.17
N ASP A 46 9.45 -14.29 -3.02
CA ASP A 46 9.06 -14.90 -1.74
C ASP A 46 7.66 -14.48 -1.30
N MET A 47 7.10 -13.41 -1.89
CA MET A 47 5.73 -12.97 -1.65
C MET A 47 4.70 -13.84 -2.36
N ILE A 48 5.07 -14.48 -3.48
CA ILE A 48 4.13 -15.19 -4.34
C ILE A 48 3.52 -16.38 -3.59
N GLY A 49 2.19 -16.50 -3.64
CA GLY A 49 1.44 -17.56 -2.97
C GLY A 49 1.06 -17.27 -1.52
N LYS A 50 1.57 -16.20 -0.91
CA LYS A 50 1.15 -15.76 0.44
C LYS A 50 -0.21 -15.06 0.38
N THR A 51 -0.84 -14.92 1.53
CA THR A 51 -2.03 -14.10 1.77
C THR A 51 -1.74 -13.00 2.77
N ASP A 52 -2.65 -12.03 2.93
CA ASP A 52 -2.53 -11.01 3.99
C ASP A 52 -2.35 -11.62 5.38
N TYR A 53 -2.91 -12.81 5.63
CA TYR A 53 -2.83 -13.50 6.93
C TYR A 53 -1.45 -14.09 7.20
N ASP A 54 -0.65 -14.33 6.17
CA ASP A 54 0.73 -14.80 6.29
C ASP A 54 1.72 -13.66 6.56
N VAL A 55 1.29 -12.42 6.30
CA VAL A 55 2.15 -11.23 6.30
C VAL A 55 1.79 -10.26 7.42
N PHE A 56 0.51 -10.14 7.76
CA PHE A 56 0.01 -9.15 8.70
C PHE A 56 -0.80 -9.77 9.84
N PRO A 57 -0.89 -9.11 11.00
CA PRO A 57 -1.81 -9.51 12.06
C PRO A 57 -3.25 -9.59 11.54
N LYS A 58 -4.02 -10.56 12.06
CA LYS A 58 -5.37 -10.89 11.59
C LYS A 58 -6.28 -9.66 11.39
N ALA A 59 -6.31 -8.73 12.35
CA ALA A 59 -7.17 -7.54 12.26
C ALA A 59 -6.81 -6.62 11.07
N VAL A 60 -5.52 -6.51 10.74
CA VAL A 60 -5.05 -5.75 9.58
C VAL A 60 -5.39 -6.51 8.30
N ALA A 61 -5.13 -7.82 8.27
CA ALA A 61 -5.44 -8.67 7.12
C ALA A 61 -6.94 -8.67 6.77
N ASP A 62 -7.82 -8.73 7.78
CA ASP A 62 -9.28 -8.67 7.58
C ASP A 62 -9.69 -7.35 6.92
N ARG A 63 -9.15 -6.21 7.38
CA ARG A 63 -9.44 -4.89 6.79
C ARG A 63 -8.91 -4.79 5.35
N LEU A 64 -7.69 -5.26 5.10
CA LEU A 64 -7.09 -5.25 3.77
C LEU A 64 -7.94 -6.06 2.78
N ARG A 65 -8.43 -7.23 3.19
CA ARG A 65 -9.32 -8.07 2.36
C ARG A 65 -10.69 -7.46 2.13
N GLN A 66 -11.25 -6.74 3.11
CA GLN A 66 -12.50 -5.99 2.90
C GLN A 66 -12.33 -4.93 1.81
N HIS A 67 -11.22 -4.19 1.82
CA HIS A 67 -10.91 -3.23 0.76
C HIS A 67 -10.68 -3.89 -0.59
N ASP A 68 -9.97 -5.03 -0.65
CA ASP A 68 -9.78 -5.81 -1.88
C ASP A 68 -11.15 -6.23 -2.46
N LYS A 69 -12.07 -6.68 -1.60
CA LYS A 69 -13.43 -7.07 -1.97
C LYS A 69 -14.22 -5.89 -2.56
N ILE A 70 -14.16 -4.71 -1.94
CA ILE A 70 -14.83 -3.50 -2.45
C ILE A 70 -14.34 -3.15 -3.86
N VAL A 71 -13.03 -3.21 -4.10
CA VAL A 71 -12.46 -2.94 -5.44
C VAL A 71 -12.96 -3.95 -6.46
N MET A 72 -12.97 -5.24 -6.11
CA MET A 72 -13.43 -6.30 -7.01
C MET A 72 -14.92 -6.22 -7.31
N GLU A 73 -15.75 -5.86 -6.33
CA GLU A 73 -17.20 -5.74 -6.50
C GLU A 73 -17.60 -4.48 -7.27
N THR A 74 -16.92 -3.36 -7.03
CA THR A 74 -17.26 -2.08 -7.64
C THR A 74 -16.57 -1.83 -8.98
N GLY A 75 -15.45 -2.52 -9.24
CA GLY A 75 -14.56 -2.22 -10.37
C GLY A 75 -13.93 -0.82 -10.29
N ARG A 76 -13.93 -0.20 -9.11
CA ARG A 76 -13.44 1.18 -8.90
C ARG A 76 -12.21 1.20 -8.02
N LYS A 77 -11.32 2.16 -8.32
CA LYS A 77 -10.20 2.49 -7.46
C LYS A 77 -10.72 3.04 -6.13
N ILE A 78 -10.13 2.59 -5.04
CA ILE A 78 -10.33 3.20 -3.71
C ILE A 78 -8.99 3.71 -3.16
N VAL A 79 -9.07 4.73 -2.31
CA VAL A 79 -7.92 5.35 -1.63
C VAL A 79 -8.29 5.55 -0.17
N PHE A 80 -7.42 5.14 0.75
CA PHE A 80 -7.69 5.20 2.19
C PHE A 80 -6.39 5.28 2.99
N GLU A 81 -6.48 5.83 4.20
CA GLU A 81 -5.37 5.86 5.14
C GLU A 81 -5.42 4.65 6.07
N GLU A 82 -4.26 4.03 6.30
CA GLU A 82 -4.10 2.91 7.20
C GLU A 82 -3.03 3.19 8.24
N LYS A 83 -3.41 3.02 9.51
CA LYS A 83 -2.43 2.93 10.59
C LYS A 83 -1.90 1.51 10.60
N VAL A 84 -0.60 1.36 10.40
CA VAL A 84 0.11 0.08 10.47
C VAL A 84 1.23 0.19 11.49
N THR A 85 1.54 -0.92 12.14
CA THR A 85 2.68 -1.01 13.04
C THR A 85 3.72 -1.85 12.33
N ALA A 86 4.87 -1.25 12.00
CA ALA A 86 5.99 -1.98 11.41
C ALA A 86 6.52 -3.03 12.39
N SER A 87 7.26 -4.02 11.88
CA SER A 87 7.95 -5.03 12.70
C SER A 87 8.88 -4.44 13.75
N THR A 88 9.40 -3.23 13.51
CA THR A 88 10.22 -2.44 14.45
C THR A 88 9.42 -1.78 15.58
N GLY A 89 8.09 -1.89 15.59
CA GLY A 89 7.20 -1.21 16.53
C GLY A 89 6.86 0.24 16.13
N LYS A 90 7.45 0.76 15.04
CA LYS A 90 7.14 2.10 14.53
C LYS A 90 5.68 2.16 14.04
N LYS A 91 4.91 3.14 14.54
CA LYS A 91 3.57 3.44 14.03
C LYS A 91 3.72 4.24 12.74
N LEU A 92 3.19 3.71 11.66
CA LEU A 92 3.18 4.33 10.35
C LEU A 92 1.74 4.66 9.93
N ILE A 93 1.60 5.70 9.12
CA ILE A 93 0.38 6.05 8.43
C ILE A 93 0.65 5.83 6.95
N HIS A 94 0.02 4.81 6.37
CA HIS A 94 0.11 4.53 4.94
C HIS A 94 -1.09 5.14 4.23
N LEU A 95 -0.84 5.84 3.12
CA LEU A 95 -1.86 6.17 2.14
C LEU A 95 -1.88 5.06 1.10
N THR A 96 -2.90 4.21 1.17
CA THR A 96 -3.02 3.03 0.30
C THR A 96 -4.02 3.31 -0.80
N SER A 97 -3.67 2.94 -2.03
CA SER A 97 -4.57 2.95 -3.17
C SER A 97 -4.68 1.55 -3.77
N LYS A 98 -5.90 1.14 -4.15
CA LYS A 98 -6.17 -0.19 -4.72
C LYS A 98 -7.05 -0.04 -5.95
N SER A 99 -6.65 -0.66 -7.05
CA SER A 99 -7.33 -0.64 -8.33
C SER A 99 -7.61 -2.07 -8.83
N PRO A 100 -8.67 -2.29 -9.60
CA PRO A 100 -8.94 -3.60 -10.17
C PRO A 100 -7.83 -4.01 -11.15
N LEU A 101 -7.41 -5.28 -11.07
CA LEU A 101 -6.52 -5.91 -12.02
C LEU A 101 -7.37 -6.65 -13.06
N TYR A 102 -7.12 -6.40 -14.35
CA TYR A 102 -7.92 -6.96 -15.44
C TYR A 102 -7.15 -7.99 -16.26
N ASP A 103 -7.86 -9.00 -16.77
CA ASP A 103 -7.34 -9.84 -17.85
C ASP A 103 -7.48 -9.15 -19.22
N LYS A 104 -6.99 -9.82 -20.27
CA LYS A 104 -7.09 -9.33 -21.67
C LYS A 104 -8.54 -9.22 -22.19
N LYS A 105 -9.51 -9.83 -21.51
CA LYS A 105 -10.94 -9.78 -21.86
C LYS A 105 -11.69 -8.72 -21.07
N GLY A 106 -11.01 -7.97 -20.19
CA GLY A 106 -11.62 -6.94 -19.35
C GLY A 106 -12.30 -7.49 -18.08
N ASN A 107 -12.07 -8.76 -17.72
CA ASN A 107 -12.59 -9.31 -16.47
C ASN A 107 -11.66 -8.93 -15.31
N ILE A 108 -12.25 -8.57 -14.16
CA ILE A 108 -11.48 -8.37 -12.92
C ILE A 108 -10.95 -9.73 -12.45
N ILE A 109 -9.63 -9.87 -12.38
CA ILE A 109 -8.92 -11.07 -11.94
C ILE A 109 -8.24 -10.89 -10.57
N GLY A 110 -8.34 -9.71 -9.99
CA GLY A 110 -7.78 -9.38 -8.68
C GLY A 110 -7.61 -7.89 -8.49
N ILE A 111 -6.57 -7.51 -7.76
CA ILE A 111 -6.26 -6.11 -7.45
C ILE A 111 -4.77 -5.82 -7.65
N ILE A 112 -4.46 -4.57 -7.97
CA ILE A 112 -3.14 -3.97 -7.82
C ILE A 112 -3.24 -2.82 -6.83
N GLY A 113 -2.28 -2.72 -5.92
CA GLY A 113 -2.24 -1.68 -4.92
C GLY A 113 -0.86 -1.08 -4.75
N ASN A 114 -0.85 0.15 -4.26
CA ASN A 114 0.36 0.82 -3.77
C ASN A 114 0.10 1.44 -2.40
N ALA A 115 1.15 1.55 -1.58
CA ALA A 115 1.08 2.20 -0.28
C ALA A 115 2.29 3.11 -0.06
N THR A 116 2.00 4.34 0.37
CA THR A 116 3.00 5.37 0.65
C THR A 116 3.01 5.68 2.14
N ASP A 117 4.17 5.62 2.80
CA ASP A 117 4.32 6.15 4.16
C ASP A 117 4.19 7.68 4.14
N ILE A 118 3.10 8.19 4.73
CA ILE A 118 2.81 9.61 4.87
C ILE A 118 2.98 10.10 6.32
N THR A 119 3.66 9.33 7.17
CA THR A 119 3.81 9.64 8.60
C THR A 119 4.45 11.00 8.83
N ASP A 120 5.55 11.30 8.16
CA ASP A 120 6.27 12.56 8.36
C ASP A 120 5.52 13.74 7.76
N ARG A 121 4.80 13.53 6.66
CA ARG A 121 3.86 14.50 6.11
C ARG A 121 2.75 14.84 7.12
N LYS A 122 2.13 13.83 7.73
CA LYS A 122 1.08 14.03 8.74
C LYS A 122 1.59 14.75 9.99
N LYS A 123 2.82 14.45 10.43
CA LYS A 123 3.46 15.18 11.55
C LYS A 123 3.68 16.65 11.21
N ALA A 124 4.17 16.94 10.00
CA ALA A 124 4.38 18.32 9.56
C ALA A 124 3.06 19.09 9.42
N GLU A 125 2.02 18.46 8.87
CA GLU A 125 0.66 19.02 8.79
C GLU A 125 0.12 19.35 10.20
N GLN A 126 0.26 18.43 11.15
CA GLN A 126 -0.17 18.63 12.53
C GLN A 126 0.57 19.79 13.23
N LEU A 127 1.90 19.85 13.09
CA LEU A 127 2.70 20.93 13.68
C LEU A 127 2.30 22.30 13.13
N ASN A 128 2.00 22.38 11.83
CA ASN A 128 1.53 23.62 11.22
C ASN A 128 0.16 24.05 11.73
N ILE A 129 -0.76 23.09 11.94
CA ILE A 129 -2.08 23.36 12.52
C ILE A 129 -1.93 23.92 13.94
N GLU A 130 -1.11 23.30 14.77
CA GLU A 130 -0.85 23.73 16.15
C GLU A 130 -0.22 25.14 16.20
N LYS A 131 0.73 25.42 15.31
CA LYS A 131 1.34 26.74 15.19
C LYS A 131 0.32 27.82 14.82
N LEU A 132 -0.53 27.56 13.83
CA LEU A 132 -1.58 28.50 13.40
C LEU A 132 -2.63 28.73 14.49
N GLN A 133 -2.94 27.71 15.29
CA GLN A 133 -3.84 27.85 16.44
C GLN A 133 -3.21 28.74 17.53
N ALA A 134 -1.95 28.50 17.87
CA ALA A 134 -1.23 29.33 18.84
C ALA A 134 -1.10 30.80 18.41
N GLU A 135 -0.84 31.07 17.12
CA GLU A 135 -0.78 32.43 16.58
C GLU A 135 -2.12 33.15 16.65
N LYS A 136 -3.25 32.45 16.39
CA LYS A 136 -4.59 33.02 16.53
C LYS A 136 -4.92 33.36 17.99
N GLU A 137 -4.62 32.45 18.92
CA GLU A 137 -4.87 32.68 20.36
C GLU A 137 -4.04 33.84 20.93
N MET A 138 -2.84 34.10 20.40
CA MET A 138 -2.03 35.26 20.77
C MET A 138 -2.56 36.57 20.19
N ALA A 139 -3.14 36.55 18.98
CA ALA A 139 -3.71 37.74 18.34
C ALA A 139 -5.06 38.17 18.94
N GLU A 140 -5.77 37.25 19.60
CA GLU A 140 -7.05 37.50 20.27
C GLU A 140 -6.90 37.93 21.75
N LYS A 141 -5.67 37.97 22.27
CA LYS A 141 -5.33 38.48 23.61
C LYS A 141 -4.77 39.89 23.55
#